data_AF-A0A7S6MSS8-F1
#
_entry.id   AF-A0A7S6MSS8-F1
#
_cell.length_a   1.000
_cell.length_b   1.000
_cell.length_c   1.000
_cell.angle_alpha   90.00
_cell.angle_beta   90.00
_cell.angle_gamma   90.00
#
_symmetry.space_group_name_H-M   'P 1'
#
loop_
_entity.id
_entity.type
_entity.pdbx_description
1 polymer ?
#
loop_
_entity_poly.entity_id
_entity_poly.type
_entity_poly.pdbx_seq_one_letter_code
_entity_poly.pdbx_strand_id
1 'polypeptide(L)'
;MIRSIIFFFLAGSWAMAQIPRQFTLQLYLETNQIPLQGSHDVAVFWYGQPVGGTAEHSENFVTQASEGIVTLTLGSTVPLPLTLLQRGLVWLGISIDGAPELLPRTALNSVPYSLFTHHADIADALSPDVTGVVTSVNEVAGRVELVAGRGVTISRDGHTLTLEASRSFARGQLKGIAGVFEYTVSPGIEIPPEATIAASVLSNTYIGVSVRNIDYQTNTITLCTAAPLTDTELIQWVIY
;
A
#
# COMPACT_ATOMS: atom_id res chain seq x y z
N MET A 1 32.87 -48.46 -19.51
CA MET A 1 32.55 -48.29 -18.08
C MET A 1 31.77 -46.99 -17.92
N ILE A 2 30.43 -47.04 -17.86
CA ILE A 2 29.59 -45.84 -17.66
C ILE A 2 29.17 -45.84 -16.19
N ARG A 3 29.71 -44.89 -15.42
CA ARG A 3 29.35 -44.67 -14.00
C ARG A 3 28.05 -43.87 -13.95
N SER A 4 26.95 -44.49 -13.49
CA SER A 4 25.72 -43.78 -13.15
C SER A 4 25.86 -43.14 -11.76
N ILE A 5 25.69 -41.83 -11.68
CA ILE A 5 25.60 -41.06 -10.44
C ILE A 5 24.10 -40.88 -10.16
N ILE A 6 23.62 -41.44 -9.05
CA ILE A 6 22.25 -41.28 -8.57
C ILE A 6 22.21 -40.01 -7.73
N PHE A 7 21.45 -39.01 -8.17
CA PHE A 7 21.22 -37.76 -7.46
C PHE A 7 19.96 -37.92 -6.60
N PHE A 8 20.13 -37.99 -5.27
CA PHE A 8 19.02 -38.08 -4.32
C PHE A 8 18.47 -36.67 -4.05
N PHE A 9 17.36 -36.32 -4.69
CA PHE A 9 16.69 -35.04 -4.51
C PHE A 9 15.86 -35.10 -3.21
N LEU A 10 16.40 -34.53 -2.13
CA LEU A 10 15.68 -34.39 -0.86
C LEU A 10 14.65 -33.25 -1.00
N ALA A 11 13.42 -33.60 -1.37
CA ALA A 11 12.31 -32.65 -1.41
C ALA A 11 11.94 -32.27 0.03
N GLY A 12 12.33 -31.06 0.45
CA GLY A 12 11.83 -30.46 1.69
C GLY A 12 10.34 -30.17 1.52
N SER A 13 9.50 -30.98 2.19
CA SER A 13 8.07 -30.71 2.28
C SER A 13 7.87 -29.47 3.15
N TRP A 14 7.51 -28.35 2.51
CA TRP A 14 7.05 -27.15 3.19
C TRP A 14 5.69 -27.48 3.83
N ALA A 15 5.70 -27.83 5.12
CA ALA A 15 4.48 -28.01 5.88
C ALA A 15 3.92 -26.63 6.22
N MET A 16 2.97 -26.15 5.43
CA MET A 16 2.11 -25.06 5.87
C MET A 16 1.21 -25.61 6.98
N ALA A 17 1.44 -25.16 8.22
CA ALA A 17 0.55 -25.47 9.33
C ALA A 17 -0.79 -24.76 9.08
N GLN A 18 -1.73 -25.46 8.45
CA GLN A 18 -3.09 -24.97 8.30
C GLN A 18 -3.72 -24.93 9.71
N ILE A 19 -4.06 -23.73 10.18
CA ILE A 19 -4.79 -23.54 11.44
C ILE A 19 -6.09 -24.36 11.33
N PRO A 20 -6.32 -25.37 12.18
CA PRO A 20 -7.53 -26.18 12.12
C PRO A 20 -8.76 -25.29 12.31
N ARG A 21 -9.64 -25.25 11.30
CA ARG A 21 -10.91 -24.50 11.35
C ARG A 21 -11.98 -25.40 11.92
N GLN A 22 -11.94 -25.58 13.23
CA GLN A 22 -12.81 -26.48 13.96
C GLN A 22 -13.43 -25.76 15.15
N PHE A 23 -14.66 -26.12 15.51
CA PHE A 23 -15.27 -25.69 16.75
C PHE A 23 -16.17 -26.78 17.33
N THR A 24 -16.39 -26.71 18.64
CA THR A 24 -17.16 -27.71 19.37
C THR A 24 -18.60 -27.25 19.55
N LEU A 25 -19.54 -28.16 19.31
CA LEU A 25 -20.97 -27.98 19.52
C LEU A 25 -21.48 -29.06 20.46
N GLN A 26 -22.13 -28.65 21.56
CA GLN A 26 -22.82 -29.56 22.45
C GLN A 26 -24.30 -29.59 22.07
N LEU A 27 -24.86 -30.78 21.94
CA LEU A 27 -26.28 -31.00 21.65
C LEU A 27 -26.92 -31.79 22.79
N TYR A 28 -28.22 -31.56 22.97
CA TYR A 28 -29.07 -32.38 23.82
C TYR A 28 -30.05 -33.13 22.92
N LEU A 29 -29.97 -34.46 22.95
CA LEU A 29 -30.76 -35.37 22.14
C LEU A 29 -31.79 -36.04 23.04
N GLU A 30 -33.07 -35.88 22.70
CA GLU A 30 -34.19 -36.53 23.36
C GLU A 30 -35.19 -37.08 22.34
N THR A 31 -35.92 -38.11 22.74
CA THR A 31 -37.10 -38.57 22.01
C THR A 31 -38.27 -38.71 22.99
N ASN A 32 -39.41 -38.08 22.69
CA ASN A 32 -40.56 -38.05 23.59
C ASN A 32 -40.21 -37.67 25.05
N GLN A 33 -39.33 -36.66 25.22
CA GLN A 33 -38.82 -36.18 26.51
C GLN A 33 -37.96 -37.19 27.30
N ILE A 34 -37.49 -38.25 26.64
CA ILE A 34 -36.55 -39.21 27.21
C ILE A 34 -35.17 -38.94 26.59
N PRO A 35 -34.14 -38.62 27.42
CA PRO A 35 -32.79 -38.41 26.91
C PRO A 35 -32.24 -39.67 26.25
N LEU A 36 -31.64 -39.51 25.08
CA LEU A 36 -31.01 -40.63 24.36
C LEU A 36 -29.72 -41.10 25.08
N GLN A 37 -29.38 -42.38 24.88
CA GLN A 37 -28.24 -43.04 25.52
C GLN A 37 -27.55 -43.98 24.55
N GLY A 38 -26.22 -44.02 24.57
CA GLY A 38 -25.41 -44.93 23.76
C GLY A 38 -24.97 -44.34 22.42
N SER A 39 -24.61 -45.21 21.48
CA SER A 39 -24.06 -44.79 20.18
C SER A 39 -25.15 -44.30 19.25
N HIS A 40 -24.98 -43.10 18.69
CA HIS A 40 -25.88 -42.50 17.71
C HIS A 40 -25.12 -41.91 16.53
N ASP A 41 -25.74 -41.99 15.36
CA ASP A 41 -25.26 -41.36 14.14
C ASP A 41 -25.86 -39.95 14.03
N VAL A 42 -25.01 -38.94 14.02
CA VAL A 42 -25.42 -37.54 13.92
C VAL A 42 -24.90 -36.96 12.62
N ALA A 43 -25.80 -36.58 11.73
CA ALA A 43 -25.51 -35.86 10.51
C ALA A 43 -25.79 -34.37 10.71
N VAL A 44 -24.80 -33.53 10.41
CA VAL A 44 -24.88 -32.08 10.52
C VAL A 44 -24.76 -31.48 9.12
N PHE A 45 -25.71 -30.60 8.78
CA PHE A 45 -25.78 -29.92 7.50
C PHE A 45 -25.69 -28.42 7.71
N TRP A 46 -24.97 -27.75 6.82
CA TRP A 46 -24.78 -26.31 6.86
C TRP A 46 -25.58 -25.64 5.76
N TYR A 47 -26.32 -24.60 6.12
CA TYR A 47 -27.24 -23.95 5.21
C TYR A 47 -27.08 -22.46 5.09
N GLY A 48 -27.36 -22.06 3.86
CA GLY A 48 -27.54 -20.70 3.40
C GLY A 48 -28.64 -19.91 4.12
N GLN A 49 -29.67 -20.62 4.57
CA GLN A 49 -31.03 -20.11 4.80
C GLN A 49 -31.71 -20.88 5.95
N PRO A 50 -32.66 -20.28 6.68
CA PRO A 50 -33.36 -20.92 7.80
C PRO A 50 -34.29 -22.08 7.39
N VAL A 51 -34.83 -22.06 6.18
CA VAL A 51 -35.73 -23.08 5.62
C VAL A 51 -35.42 -23.27 4.13
N GLY A 52 -35.43 -24.50 3.65
CA GLY A 52 -35.12 -24.82 2.24
C GLY A 52 -33.62 -24.66 1.92
N GLY A 53 -33.32 -24.40 0.65
CA GLY A 53 -31.94 -24.26 0.16
C GLY A 53 -31.17 -25.58 0.09
N THR A 54 -30.00 -25.53 -0.56
CA THR A 54 -29.07 -26.66 -0.66
C THR A 54 -28.09 -26.63 0.51
N ALA A 55 -27.72 -27.81 1.02
CA ALA A 55 -26.65 -27.90 2.01
C ALA A 55 -25.32 -27.49 1.36
N GLU A 56 -24.63 -26.52 1.94
CA GLU A 56 -23.34 -26.02 1.46
C GLU A 56 -22.18 -26.88 1.98
N HIS A 57 -22.36 -27.52 3.13
CA HIS A 57 -21.40 -28.43 3.75
C HIS A 57 -22.15 -29.47 4.60
N SER A 58 -21.56 -30.65 4.78
CA SER A 58 -22.14 -31.71 5.60
C SER A 58 -21.06 -32.56 6.26
N GLU A 59 -21.31 -32.95 7.51
CA GLU A 59 -20.45 -33.86 8.26
C GLU A 59 -21.29 -34.92 8.96
N ASN A 60 -20.77 -36.14 9.04
CA ASN A 60 -21.39 -37.25 9.73
C ASN A 60 -20.49 -37.68 10.90
N PHE A 61 -21.10 -37.95 12.04
CA PHE A 61 -20.43 -38.33 13.27
C PHE A 61 -21.08 -39.56 13.88
N VAL A 62 -20.25 -40.44 14.44
CA VAL A 62 -20.71 -41.50 15.33
C VAL A 62 -20.33 -41.08 16.75
N THR A 63 -21.32 -40.81 17.60
CA THR A 63 -21.08 -40.25 18.94
C THR A 63 -21.80 -41.01 20.04
N GLN A 64 -21.27 -40.92 21.27
CA GLN A 64 -21.88 -41.54 22.44
C GLN A 64 -22.71 -40.49 23.17
N ALA A 65 -24.02 -40.67 23.21
CA ALA A 65 -24.93 -39.91 24.05
C ALA A 65 -24.87 -40.42 25.48
N SER A 66 -24.71 -39.49 26.42
CA SER A 66 -24.81 -39.75 27.85
C SER A 66 -25.82 -38.78 28.45
N GLU A 67 -26.93 -39.30 28.94
CA GLU A 67 -28.07 -38.49 29.45
C GLU A 67 -28.56 -37.47 28.41
N GLY A 68 -28.59 -37.87 27.13
CA GLY A 68 -28.96 -37.03 26.00
C GLY A 68 -27.86 -36.07 25.55
N ILE A 69 -26.77 -35.90 26.29
CA ILE A 69 -25.71 -34.98 25.92
C ILE A 69 -24.76 -35.63 24.93
N VAL A 70 -24.52 -34.96 23.80
CA VAL A 70 -23.44 -35.29 22.85
C VAL A 70 -22.59 -34.05 22.56
N THR A 71 -21.31 -34.29 22.28
CA THR A 71 -20.36 -33.24 21.91
C THR A 71 -19.77 -33.57 20.54
N LEU A 72 -19.93 -32.64 19.60
CA LEU A 72 -19.42 -32.75 18.23
C LEU A 72 -18.30 -31.73 18.02
N THR A 73 -17.27 -32.11 17.27
CA THR A 73 -16.25 -31.18 16.78
C THR A 73 -16.45 -31.02 15.28
N LEU A 74 -17.08 -29.92 14.88
CA LEU A 74 -17.35 -29.60 13.48
C LEU A 74 -16.05 -29.15 12.79
N GLY A 75 -15.88 -29.51 11.53
CA GLY A 75 -14.64 -29.35 10.76
C GLY A 75 -13.60 -30.44 10.98
N SER A 76 -13.92 -31.50 11.72
CA SER A 76 -12.97 -32.57 12.06
C SER A 76 -12.94 -33.69 11.04
N THR A 77 -14.07 -34.03 10.44
CA THR A 77 -14.15 -35.03 9.36
C THR A 77 -13.96 -34.37 8.00
N VAL A 78 -14.60 -33.22 7.77
CA VAL A 78 -14.43 -32.43 6.55
C VAL A 78 -14.10 -30.99 6.93
N PRO A 79 -12.90 -30.47 6.59
CA PRO A 79 -12.49 -29.12 6.96
C PRO A 79 -13.50 -28.06 6.52
N LEU A 80 -13.84 -27.14 7.43
CA LEU A 80 -14.80 -26.06 7.13
C LEU A 80 -14.20 -25.06 6.13
N PRO A 81 -14.90 -24.78 5.01
CA PRO A 81 -14.46 -23.77 4.06
C PRO A 81 -14.51 -22.38 4.68
N LEU A 82 -13.51 -21.54 4.38
CA LEU A 82 -13.42 -20.18 4.95
C LEU A 82 -14.65 -19.33 4.59
N THR A 83 -15.15 -19.50 3.37
CA THR A 83 -16.31 -18.79 2.84
C THR A 83 -17.55 -18.96 3.71
N LEU A 84 -17.72 -20.14 4.31
CA LEU A 84 -18.87 -20.47 5.16
C LEU A 84 -18.75 -19.79 6.53
N LEU A 85 -17.54 -19.65 7.06
CA LEU A 85 -17.27 -18.94 8.32
C LEU A 85 -17.34 -17.41 8.17
N GLN A 86 -17.04 -16.89 6.98
CA GLN A 86 -17.09 -15.44 6.68
C GLN A 86 -18.46 -14.95 6.22
N ARG A 87 -19.42 -15.85 5.96
CA ARG A 87 -20.73 -15.52 5.36
C ARG A 87 -21.65 -14.70 6.28
N GLY A 88 -21.38 -14.69 7.59
CA GLY A 88 -22.24 -14.07 8.59
C GLY A 88 -23.24 -15.06 9.18
N LEU A 89 -24.54 -14.84 8.96
CA LEU A 89 -25.60 -15.70 9.49
C LEU A 89 -25.63 -17.06 8.77
N VAL A 90 -25.51 -18.13 9.54
CA VAL A 90 -25.52 -19.51 9.04
C VAL A 90 -26.45 -20.38 9.88
N TRP A 91 -27.03 -21.41 9.27
CA TRP A 91 -27.96 -22.33 9.94
C TRP A 91 -27.43 -23.76 9.92
N LEU A 92 -27.61 -24.46 11.04
CA LEU A 92 -27.30 -25.87 11.18
C LEU A 92 -28.58 -26.71 11.15
N GLY A 93 -28.59 -27.67 10.24
CA GLY A 93 -29.51 -28.79 10.20
C GLY A 93 -28.93 -29.99 10.93
N ILE A 94 -29.74 -30.68 11.72
CA ILE A 94 -29.32 -31.86 12.49
C ILE A 94 -30.26 -33.02 12.17
N SER A 95 -29.68 -34.17 11.84
CA SER A 95 -30.38 -35.43 11.63
C SER A 95 -29.75 -36.49 12.52
N ILE A 96 -30.57 -37.30 13.18
CA ILE A 96 -30.13 -38.33 14.14
C ILE A 96 -30.60 -39.70 13.63
N ASP A 97 -29.70 -40.68 13.58
CA ASP A 97 -29.99 -42.08 13.19
C ASP A 97 -30.75 -42.20 11.85
N GLY A 98 -30.48 -41.30 10.91
CA GLY A 98 -31.12 -41.26 9.59
C GLY A 98 -32.57 -40.74 9.59
N ALA A 99 -33.06 -40.21 10.71
CA ALA A 99 -34.37 -39.55 10.79
C ALA A 99 -34.40 -38.25 9.96
N PRO A 100 -35.59 -37.71 9.62
CA PRO A 100 -35.70 -36.40 9.00
C PRO A 100 -34.98 -35.31 9.79
N GLU A 101 -34.41 -34.33 9.08
CA GLU A 101 -33.75 -33.17 9.68
C GLU A 101 -34.70 -32.45 10.66
N LEU A 102 -34.18 -32.14 11.85
CA LEU A 102 -34.90 -31.42 12.89
C LEU A 102 -35.16 -29.98 12.46
N LEU A 103 -36.40 -29.53 12.62
CA LEU A 103 -36.85 -28.16 12.37
C LEU A 103 -37.38 -27.53 13.67
N PRO A 104 -37.15 -26.23 13.93
CA PRO A 104 -36.40 -25.28 13.09
C PRO A 104 -34.88 -25.48 13.17
N ARG A 105 -34.17 -25.07 12.11
CA ARG A 105 -32.69 -25.10 12.09
C ARG A 105 -32.10 -24.18 13.14
N THR A 106 -30.97 -24.58 13.71
CA THR A 106 -30.24 -23.78 14.70
C THR A 106 -29.45 -22.68 14.01
N ALA A 107 -29.76 -21.42 14.28
CA ALA A 107 -28.94 -20.31 13.80
C ALA A 107 -27.62 -20.23 14.59
N LEU A 108 -26.50 -20.24 13.88
CA LEU A 108 -25.20 -19.91 14.45
C LEU A 108 -25.05 -18.39 14.47
N ASN A 109 -25.15 -17.83 15.66
CA ASN A 109 -24.88 -16.41 15.90
C ASN A 109 -23.40 -16.23 16.27
N SER A 110 -22.79 -15.15 15.79
CA SER A 110 -21.45 -14.76 16.19
C SER A 110 -21.39 -14.55 17.71
N VAL A 111 -20.36 -15.11 18.35
CA VAL A 111 -20.07 -14.82 19.76
C VAL A 111 -19.49 -13.40 19.87
N PRO A 112 -19.73 -12.66 20.96
CA PRO A 112 -19.24 -11.28 21.09
C PRO A 112 -17.72 -11.15 20.84
N TYR A 113 -16.92 -12.12 21.28
CA TYR A 113 -15.47 -12.12 21.09
C TYR A 113 -15.04 -12.28 19.62
N SER A 114 -15.83 -12.99 18.79
CA SER A 114 -15.52 -13.14 17.36
C SER A 114 -15.88 -11.91 16.52
N LEU A 115 -16.77 -11.04 17.02
CA LEU A 115 -17.04 -9.75 16.40
C LEU A 115 -15.83 -8.80 16.52
N PHE A 116 -15.08 -8.87 17.62
CA PHE A 116 -13.89 -8.05 17.81
C PHE A 116 -12.68 -8.52 16.97
N THR A 117 -12.64 -9.78 16.53
CA THR A 117 -11.58 -10.27 15.62
C THR A 117 -11.70 -9.75 14.18
N HIS A 118 -12.82 -9.14 13.77
CA HIS A 118 -12.92 -8.43 12.48
C HIS A 118 -11.93 -7.24 12.41
N HIS A 119 -11.35 -6.81 13.53
CA HIS A 119 -10.30 -5.80 13.54
C HIS A 119 -8.96 -6.30 12.94
N ALA A 120 -8.78 -7.61 12.75
CA ALA A 120 -7.61 -8.18 12.08
C ALA A 120 -7.53 -7.78 10.60
N ASP A 121 -8.67 -7.54 9.93
CA ASP A 121 -8.71 -7.03 8.55
C ASP A 121 -8.14 -5.60 8.45
N ILE A 122 -8.14 -4.84 9.55
CA ILE A 122 -7.52 -3.51 9.60
C ILE A 122 -6.00 -3.63 9.77
N ALA A 123 -5.49 -4.71 10.36
CA ALA A 123 -4.06 -4.99 10.40
C ALA A 123 -3.50 -5.41 9.02
N ASP A 124 -4.34 -5.98 8.14
CA ASP A 124 -3.97 -6.23 6.74
C ASP A 124 -3.72 -4.93 5.97
N ALA A 125 -4.32 -3.80 6.36
CA ALA A 125 -4.04 -2.49 5.78
C ALA A 125 -2.61 -1.97 6.11
N LEU A 126 -1.88 -2.67 6.99
CA LEU A 126 -0.47 -2.44 7.33
C LEU A 126 0.43 -3.63 6.93
N SER A 127 -0.11 -4.63 6.20
CA SER A 127 0.66 -5.74 5.66
C SER A 127 1.75 -5.21 4.71
N PRO A 128 2.95 -5.84 4.65
CA PRO A 128 4.02 -5.47 3.72
C PRO A 128 3.60 -5.44 2.24
N ASP A 129 2.50 -6.12 1.90
CA ASP A 129 1.97 -6.24 0.53
C ASP A 129 1.03 -5.07 0.13
N VAL A 130 0.71 -4.15 1.06
CA VAL A 130 -0.13 -2.99 0.76
C VAL A 130 0.68 -1.93 0.00
N THR A 131 0.38 -1.76 -1.28
CA THR A 131 0.94 -0.68 -2.11
C THR A 131 0.21 0.64 -1.85
N GLY A 132 0.95 1.74 -1.71
CA GLY A 132 0.38 3.10 -1.59
C GLY A 132 0.45 3.73 -0.20
N VAL A 133 1.02 3.04 0.78
CA VAL A 133 1.31 3.58 2.11
C VAL A 133 2.77 3.99 2.20
N VAL A 134 3.01 5.25 2.55
CA VAL A 134 4.34 5.73 2.97
C VAL A 134 4.40 5.56 4.49
N THR A 135 5.18 4.58 4.96
CA THR A 135 5.33 4.32 6.39
C THR A 135 6.26 5.33 7.05
N SER A 136 7.31 5.76 6.35
CA SER A 136 8.09 6.96 6.70
C SER A 136 8.89 7.52 5.52
N VAL A 137 9.19 8.83 5.56
CA VAL A 137 10.24 9.51 4.78
C VAL A 137 11.08 10.30 5.78
N ASN A 138 12.31 9.85 6.05
CA ASN A 138 13.17 10.45 7.07
C ASN A 138 12.41 10.74 8.39
N GLU A 139 11.79 9.71 8.95
CA GLU A 139 11.01 9.77 10.21
C GLU A 139 9.63 10.47 10.12
N VAL A 140 9.30 11.13 9.01
CA VAL A 140 7.95 11.68 8.77
C VAL A 140 7.01 10.56 8.32
N ALA A 141 5.94 10.30 9.08
CA ALA A 141 4.97 9.22 8.82
C ALA A 141 3.58 9.74 8.40
N GLY A 142 2.80 8.88 7.75
CA GLY A 142 1.43 9.18 7.31
C GLY A 142 1.37 9.72 5.89
N ARG A 143 0.38 10.59 5.60
CA ARG A 143 0.31 11.27 4.30
C ARG A 143 1.47 12.26 4.20
N VAL A 144 2.42 11.96 3.32
CA VAL A 144 3.54 12.85 3.01
C VAL A 144 3.32 13.48 1.63
N GLU A 145 3.31 14.81 1.58
CA GLU A 145 3.32 15.57 0.34
C GLU A 145 4.68 16.23 0.16
N LEU A 146 5.30 16.04 -1.00
CA LEU A 146 6.60 16.61 -1.35
C LEU A 146 6.39 17.72 -2.38
N VAL A 147 6.64 18.97 -1.97
CA VAL A 147 6.49 20.14 -2.82
C VAL A 147 7.87 20.74 -3.10
N ALA A 148 8.20 20.90 -4.38
CA ALA A 148 9.45 21.50 -4.78
C ALA A 148 9.40 23.03 -4.67
N GLY A 149 10.39 23.63 -4.02
CA GLY A 149 10.58 25.08 -4.02
C GLY A 149 11.18 25.60 -5.33
N ARG A 150 11.33 26.92 -5.47
CA ARG A 150 11.97 27.53 -6.66
C ARG A 150 13.39 26.99 -6.86
N GLY A 151 13.72 26.62 -8.10
CA GLY A 151 15.04 26.06 -8.46
C GLY A 151 15.29 24.63 -8.00
N VAL A 152 14.35 24.00 -7.30
CA VAL A 152 14.43 22.59 -6.94
C VAL A 152 13.51 21.80 -7.86
N THR A 153 14.03 20.74 -8.46
CA THR A 153 13.22 19.77 -9.20
C THR A 153 13.16 18.48 -8.39
N ILE A 154 11.96 17.94 -8.22
CA ILE A 154 11.76 16.60 -7.66
C ILE A 154 11.45 15.67 -8.83
N SER A 155 12.29 14.65 -9.03
CA SER A 155 12.07 13.60 -10.04
C SER A 155 11.96 12.24 -9.37
N ARG A 156 11.27 11.31 -10.03
CA ARG A 156 11.11 9.93 -9.56
C ARG A 156 11.60 8.98 -10.63
N ASP A 157 12.45 8.04 -10.23
CA ASP A 157 12.81 6.87 -11.02
C ASP A 157 12.65 5.60 -10.16
N GLY A 158 11.68 4.77 -10.54
CA GLY A 158 11.27 3.60 -9.75
C GLY A 158 10.91 3.96 -8.29
N HIS A 159 11.81 3.59 -7.38
CA HIS A 159 11.68 3.77 -5.92
C HIS A 159 12.53 4.94 -5.38
N THR A 160 13.31 5.59 -6.23
CA THR A 160 14.17 6.71 -5.84
C THR A 160 13.50 8.03 -6.18
N LEU A 161 13.44 8.92 -5.20
CA LEU A 161 13.11 10.32 -5.39
C LEU A 161 14.40 11.13 -5.38
N THR A 162 14.65 11.90 -6.44
CA THR A 162 15.83 12.75 -6.57
C THR A 162 15.42 14.20 -6.45
N LEU A 163 16.11 14.95 -5.59
CA LEU A 163 15.95 16.38 -5.41
C LEU A 163 17.17 17.09 -5.99
N GLU A 164 16.98 17.86 -7.05
CA GLU A 164 18.06 18.58 -7.73
C GLU A 164 17.87 20.10 -7.58
N ALA A 165 18.88 20.77 -7.03
CA ALA A 165 18.92 22.23 -7.01
C ALA A 165 19.65 22.75 -8.27
N SER A 166 18.90 23.41 -9.15
CA SER A 166 19.45 24.15 -10.28
C SER A 166 20.11 25.42 -9.76
N ARG A 167 21.44 25.49 -9.86
CA ARG A 167 22.23 26.62 -9.35
C ARG A 167 22.11 27.90 -10.18
N SER A 168 21.41 27.90 -11.31
CA SER A 168 21.13 29.13 -12.07
C SER A 168 19.67 29.18 -12.50
N PHE A 169 19.02 30.30 -12.24
CA PHE A 169 17.62 30.54 -12.56
C PHE A 169 17.42 31.07 -13.98
N ALA A 170 18.37 31.87 -14.48
CA ALA A 170 18.37 32.38 -15.85
C ALA A 170 19.78 32.77 -16.32
N ARG A 171 20.02 32.74 -17.62
CA ARG A 171 21.26 33.21 -18.24
C ARG A 171 21.00 33.77 -19.63
N GLY A 172 21.89 34.61 -20.12
CA GLY A 172 21.83 35.12 -21.48
C GLY A 172 23.10 35.82 -21.92
N GLN A 173 23.08 36.31 -23.15
CA GLN A 173 24.17 37.07 -23.75
C GLN A 173 23.63 38.36 -24.38
N LEU A 174 24.39 39.44 -24.30
CA LEU A 174 24.13 40.70 -24.99
C LEU A 174 25.31 41.02 -25.91
N LYS A 175 25.01 41.55 -27.10
CA LYS A 175 26.03 42.01 -28.05
C LYS A 175 26.56 43.39 -27.65
N GLY A 176 27.87 43.57 -27.70
CA GLY A 176 28.50 44.87 -27.51
C GLY A 176 28.07 45.89 -28.54
N ILE A 177 27.99 47.15 -28.12
CA ILE A 177 27.62 48.27 -28.98
C ILE A 177 28.69 49.35 -28.83
N ALA A 178 29.26 49.77 -29.96
CA ALA A 178 30.32 50.78 -29.97
C ALA A 178 29.86 52.09 -29.33
N GLY A 179 30.68 52.61 -28.41
CA GLY A 179 30.37 53.83 -27.66
C GLY A 179 29.36 53.67 -26.51
N VAL A 180 28.79 52.46 -26.31
CA VAL A 180 27.84 52.18 -25.23
C VAL A 180 28.53 51.49 -24.06
N PHE A 181 28.25 52.00 -22.85
CA PHE A 181 28.77 51.46 -21.59
C PHE A 181 27.70 50.74 -20.77
N GLU A 182 26.42 51.10 -20.95
CA GLU A 182 25.31 50.57 -20.15
C GLU A 182 24.41 49.66 -20.98
N TYR A 183 24.07 48.53 -20.40
CA TYR A 183 23.28 47.49 -21.03
C TYR A 183 22.15 47.08 -20.10
N THR A 184 20.93 47.03 -20.62
CA THR A 184 19.76 46.57 -19.86
C THR A 184 19.43 45.13 -20.22
N VAL A 185 19.35 44.27 -19.22
CA VAL A 185 18.85 42.91 -19.32
C VAL A 185 17.43 42.87 -18.75
N SER A 186 16.51 42.24 -19.48
CA SER A 186 15.16 41.91 -18.98
C SER A 186 15.00 40.39 -18.99
N PRO A 187 15.28 39.69 -17.88
CA PRO A 187 15.19 38.25 -17.80
C PRO A 187 13.75 37.77 -18.04
N GLY A 188 13.59 36.59 -18.65
CA GLY A 188 12.27 35.96 -18.85
C GLY A 188 11.65 35.38 -17.57
N ILE A 189 12.32 35.55 -16.43
CA ILE A 189 11.85 35.17 -15.09
C ILE A 189 11.80 36.42 -14.21
N GLU A 190 10.94 36.40 -13.20
CA GLU A 190 11.00 37.39 -12.12
C GLU A 190 12.31 37.25 -11.34
N ILE A 191 13.07 38.35 -11.25
CA ILE A 191 14.35 38.42 -10.53
C ILE A 191 14.08 38.26 -9.03
N PRO A 192 14.60 37.21 -8.37
CA PRO A 192 14.46 37.05 -6.93
C PRO A 192 15.16 38.18 -6.16
N PRO A 193 14.59 38.68 -5.04
CA PRO A 193 15.24 39.70 -4.20
C PRO A 193 16.63 39.30 -3.69
N GLU A 194 16.86 38.00 -3.50
CA GLU A 194 18.13 37.46 -2.98
C GLU A 194 19.04 36.90 -4.08
N ALA A 195 18.71 37.13 -5.35
CA ALA A 195 19.48 36.57 -6.44
C ALA A 195 20.88 37.20 -6.53
N THR A 196 21.87 36.36 -6.80
CA THR A 196 23.21 36.83 -7.13
C THR A 196 23.33 36.92 -8.66
N ILE A 197 23.73 38.09 -9.17
CA ILE A 197 23.93 38.29 -10.60
C ILE A 197 25.42 38.36 -10.89
N ALA A 198 25.89 37.48 -11.77
CA ALA A 198 27.24 37.58 -12.34
C ALA A 198 27.15 38.05 -13.79
N ALA A 199 28.08 38.91 -14.18
CA ALA A 199 28.26 39.31 -15.56
C ALA A 199 29.75 39.36 -15.93
N SER A 200 30.08 38.99 -17.16
CA SER A 200 31.44 39.05 -17.70
C SER A 200 31.44 39.27 -19.21
N VAL A 201 32.54 39.80 -19.75
CA VAL A 201 32.74 39.85 -21.21
C VAL A 201 33.34 38.50 -21.65
N LEU A 202 32.80 37.92 -22.73
CA LEU A 202 33.20 36.61 -23.25
C LEU A 202 34.37 36.65 -24.25
N SER A 203 34.86 37.82 -24.60
CA SER A 203 36.05 37.99 -25.45
C SER A 203 37.33 37.95 -24.59
N ASN A 204 38.48 37.65 -25.23
CA ASN A 204 39.81 37.75 -24.60
C ASN A 204 40.21 39.23 -24.38
N THR A 205 39.46 39.93 -23.53
CA THR A 205 39.70 41.33 -23.17
C THR A 205 39.90 41.45 -21.67
N TYR A 206 40.40 42.61 -21.25
CA TYR A 206 40.47 42.98 -19.84
C TYR A 206 39.31 43.93 -19.44
N ILE A 207 38.24 43.97 -20.25
CA ILE A 207 37.10 44.85 -19.98
C ILE A 207 36.23 44.20 -18.90
N GLY A 208 36.14 44.84 -17.73
CA GLY A 208 35.24 44.41 -16.66
C GLY A 208 33.78 44.76 -16.95
N VAL A 209 32.87 43.95 -16.41
CA VAL A 209 31.43 44.27 -16.31
C VAL A 209 31.03 44.27 -14.85
N SER A 210 30.23 45.25 -14.44
CA SER A 210 29.63 45.29 -13.11
C SER A 210 28.10 45.42 -13.22
N VAL A 211 27.40 44.92 -12.20
CA VAL A 211 25.97 45.17 -12.02
C VAL A 211 25.80 46.53 -11.37
N ARG A 212 25.19 47.48 -12.08
CA ARG A 212 24.99 48.86 -11.62
C ARG A 212 23.68 49.00 -10.85
N ASN A 213 22.61 48.38 -11.32
CA ASN A 213 21.29 48.45 -10.70
C ASN A 213 20.48 47.18 -10.97
N ILE A 214 19.61 46.84 -10.03
CA ILE A 214 18.57 45.81 -10.20
C ILE A 214 17.25 46.50 -9.87
N ASP A 215 16.35 46.57 -10.83
CA ASP A 215 15.01 47.12 -10.64
C ASP A 215 14.00 45.97 -10.64
N TYR A 216 13.51 45.64 -9.45
CA TYR A 216 12.53 44.58 -9.24
C TYR A 216 11.12 44.96 -9.70
N GLN A 217 10.80 46.24 -9.82
CA GLN A 217 9.48 46.67 -10.31
C GLN A 217 9.38 46.51 -11.83
N THR A 218 10.45 46.84 -12.54
CA THR A 218 10.50 46.69 -14.01
C THR A 218 11.10 45.36 -14.46
N ASN A 219 11.59 44.53 -13.52
CA ASN A 219 12.27 43.27 -13.76
C ASN A 219 13.50 43.43 -14.69
N THR A 220 14.33 44.43 -14.41
CA THR A 220 15.49 44.77 -15.24
C THR A 220 16.79 44.81 -14.45
N ILE A 221 17.89 44.48 -15.12
CA ILE A 221 19.25 44.57 -14.60
C ILE A 221 20.04 45.51 -15.49
N THR A 222 20.65 46.53 -14.91
CA THR A 222 21.57 47.42 -15.61
C THR A 222 23.00 46.96 -15.38
N LEU A 223 23.68 46.59 -16.46
CA LEU A 223 25.10 46.23 -16.49
C LEU A 223 25.92 47.40 -17.01
N CYS A 224 27.11 47.60 -16.46
CA CYS A 224 28.04 48.65 -16.91
C CYS A 224 29.39 48.03 -17.25
N THR A 225 29.93 48.36 -18.42
CA THR A 225 31.28 47.95 -18.83
C THR A 225 32.30 49.04 -18.47
N ALA A 226 33.54 48.64 -18.22
CA ALA A 226 34.63 49.58 -17.92
C ALA A 226 35.14 50.35 -19.16
N ALA A 227 34.85 49.83 -20.35
CA ALA A 227 35.15 50.44 -21.65
C ALA A 227 34.03 50.08 -22.66
N PRO A 228 33.85 50.85 -23.74
CA PRO A 228 32.89 50.50 -24.79
C PRO A 228 33.27 49.18 -25.44
N LEU A 229 32.27 48.34 -25.71
CA LEU A 229 32.48 47.08 -26.40
C LEU A 229 32.35 47.25 -27.92
N THR A 230 33.04 46.42 -28.68
CA THR A 230 32.84 46.30 -30.13
C THR A 230 31.61 45.45 -30.43
N ASP A 231 31.21 45.41 -31.71
CA ASP A 231 30.14 44.55 -32.19
C ASP A 231 30.55 43.06 -32.29
N THR A 232 31.79 42.70 -31.97
CA THR A 232 32.22 41.29 -31.91
C THR A 232 32.29 40.75 -30.48
N GLU A 233 32.16 41.62 -29.49
CA GLU A 233 32.24 41.28 -28.08
C GLU A 233 30.84 40.99 -27.52
N LEU A 234 30.77 40.05 -26.58
CA LEU A 234 29.53 39.64 -25.93
C LEU A 234 29.66 39.78 -24.42
N ILE A 235 28.62 40.28 -23.78
CA ILE A 235 28.44 40.20 -22.33
C ILE A 235 27.64 38.94 -22.04
N GLN A 236 28.13 38.07 -21.17
CA GLN A 236 27.34 37.00 -20.57
C GLN A 236 26.84 37.43 -19.20
N TRP A 237 25.59 37.10 -18.89
CA TRP A 237 25.00 37.29 -17.56
C TRP A 237 24.34 35.99 -17.07
N VAL A 238 24.37 35.79 -15.76
CA VAL A 238 23.76 34.65 -15.07
C VAL A 238 23.12 35.13 -13.77
N ILE A 239 21.91 34.65 -13.51
CA ILE A 239 21.17 34.83 -12.25
C ILE A 239 21.25 33.51 -11.49
N TYR A 240 21.83 33.56 -10.29
CA TYR A 240 21.96 32.47 -9.34
C TYR A 240 20.93 32.57 -8.22
#